data_AF-A0A2N3E258-F1
#
_entry.id   AF-A0A2N3E258-F1
#
_cell.length_a   1.000
_cell.length_b   1.000
_cell.length_c   1.000
_cell.angle_alpha   90.00
_cell.angle_beta   90.00
_cell.angle_gamma   90.00
#
_symmetry.space_group_name_H-M   'P 1'
#
loop_
_entity.id
_entity.type
_entity.pdbx_description
1 polymer ?
#
loop_
_entity_poly.entity_id
_entity_poly.type
_entity_poly.pdbx_seq_one_letter_code
_entity_poly.pdbx_strand_id
1 'polypeptide(L)'
;MKLRATILGCGSSGGVPRPGIGGAFWGACDPEEPKNRRRRCSLLVEQWDKDPTAKTVVLVDTSPDMREQLIDAKTGWVDGVLFTHDHADQCHGIDDLRMLAINKRRRVDCWMDLPTQETLLSRFGYCFREKP
;
A
#
# COMPACT_ATOMS: atom_id res chain seq x y z
N MET A 1 -18.76 15.05 -8.56
CA MET A 1 -17.51 14.67 -7.88
C MET A 1 -17.80 13.75 -6.70
N LYS A 2 -17.25 12.54 -6.74
CA LYS A 2 -17.36 11.51 -5.70
C LYS A 2 -15.96 11.12 -5.24
N LEU A 3 -15.82 10.84 -3.95
CA LEU A 3 -14.59 10.37 -3.33
C LEU A 3 -14.88 9.06 -2.59
N ARG A 4 -13.99 8.08 -2.75
CA ARG A 4 -14.03 6.81 -2.02
C ARG A 4 -12.70 6.57 -1.36
N ALA A 5 -12.74 6.24 -0.08
CA ALA A 5 -11.59 5.83 0.71
C ALA A 5 -11.78 4.36 1.10
N THR A 6 -10.84 3.50 0.73
CA THR A 6 -10.84 2.09 1.07
C THR A 6 -9.69 1.82 2.04
N ILE A 7 -10.03 1.38 3.25
CA ILE A 7 -9.03 0.92 4.23
C ILE A 7 -8.49 -0.41 3.74
N LEU A 8 -7.27 -0.40 3.19
CA LEU A 8 -6.59 -1.59 2.69
C LEU A 8 -6.00 -2.42 3.82
N GLY A 9 -5.64 -1.77 4.91
CA GLY A 9 -5.23 -2.41 6.15
C GLY A 9 -5.35 -1.45 7.32
N CYS A 10 -5.54 -2.01 8.51
CA CYS A 10 -5.72 -1.27 9.76
C CYS A 10 -4.94 -1.91 10.93
N GLY A 11 -3.98 -2.78 10.61
CA GLY A 11 -3.10 -3.43 11.57
C GLY A 11 -1.92 -2.54 11.96
N SER A 12 -1.33 -2.86 13.11
CA SER A 12 0.00 -2.37 13.48
C SER A 12 1.07 -2.83 12.48
N SER A 13 2.33 -2.42 12.67
CA SER A 13 3.46 -2.85 11.84
C SER A 13 3.61 -4.37 11.70
N GLY A 14 3.21 -5.14 12.73
CA GLY A 14 3.24 -6.60 12.71
C GLY A 14 1.99 -7.29 12.15
N GLY A 15 0.95 -6.54 11.78
CA GLY A 15 -0.36 -7.09 11.41
C GLY A 15 -1.07 -7.81 12.58
N VAL A 16 -2.20 -8.44 12.28
CA VAL A 16 -2.91 -9.36 13.18
C VAL A 16 -3.44 -10.55 12.36
N PRO A 17 -3.14 -11.80 12.77
CA PRO A 17 -2.25 -12.20 13.86
C PRO A 17 -0.77 -11.94 13.53
N ARG A 18 0.06 -11.83 14.57
CA ARG A 18 1.53 -11.81 14.43
C ARG A 18 2.08 -13.25 14.33
N PRO A 19 3.28 -13.46 13.76
CA PRO A 19 4.00 -14.72 13.94
C PRO A 19 4.28 -14.97 15.43
N GLY A 20 3.84 -16.11 15.96
CA GLY A 20 4.03 -16.51 17.35
C GLY A 20 4.68 -17.90 17.49
N ILE A 21 5.13 -18.23 18.70
CA ILE A 21 5.63 -19.59 19.01
C ILE A 21 4.44 -20.56 18.93
N GLY A 22 4.52 -21.55 18.05
CA GLY A 22 3.46 -22.55 17.88
C GLY A 22 2.30 -22.13 16.96
N GLY A 23 2.38 -20.97 16.29
CA GLY A 23 1.39 -20.56 15.29
C GLY A 23 1.03 -19.08 15.33
N ALA A 24 -0.18 -18.75 14.91
CA ALA A 24 -0.70 -17.38 14.85
C ALA A 24 -0.94 -16.81 16.27
N PHE A 25 -0.29 -15.68 16.59
CA PHE A 25 -0.52 -14.96 17.84
C PHE A 25 -1.52 -13.81 17.64
N TRP A 26 -2.75 -14.02 18.12
CA TRP A 26 -3.86 -13.05 18.00
C TRP A 26 -3.91 -12.01 19.13
N GLY A 27 -3.15 -12.21 20.21
CA GLY A 27 -3.29 -11.41 21.42
C GLY A 27 -4.69 -11.57 22.02
N ALA A 28 -5.37 -10.46 22.29
CA ALA A 28 -6.75 -10.46 22.80
C ALA A 28 -7.82 -10.47 21.69
N CYS A 29 -7.44 -10.55 20.41
CA CYS A 29 -8.40 -10.61 19.32
C CYS A 29 -9.00 -12.02 19.20
N ASP A 30 -10.31 -12.08 18.93
CA ASP A 30 -11.01 -13.31 18.59
C ASP A 30 -10.56 -13.80 17.19
N PRO A 31 -9.97 -15.00 17.06
CA PRO A 31 -9.55 -15.56 15.77
C PRO A 31 -10.72 -15.90 14.83
N GLU A 32 -11.94 -16.09 15.35
CA GLU A 32 -13.11 -16.45 14.55
C GLU A 32 -13.87 -15.22 14.00
N GLU A 33 -13.57 -14.02 14.49
CA GLU A 33 -14.11 -12.76 13.94
C GLU A 33 -13.24 -12.28 12.76
N PRO A 34 -13.74 -12.33 11.51
CA PRO A 34 -12.92 -12.06 10.33
C PRO A 34 -12.30 -10.66 10.30
N LYS A 35 -12.94 -9.66 10.90
CA LYS A 35 -12.41 -8.27 10.98
C LYS A 35 -11.17 -8.15 11.86
N ASN A 36 -10.88 -9.14 12.70
CA ASN A 36 -9.65 -9.16 13.48
C ASN A 36 -8.42 -9.54 12.68
N ARG A 37 -8.59 -10.07 11.46
CA ARG A 37 -7.46 -10.26 10.54
C ARG A 37 -7.09 -8.92 9.90
N ARG A 38 -5.93 -8.39 10.27
CA ARG A 38 -5.51 -7.03 9.88
C ARG A 38 -4.17 -7.08 9.16
N ARG A 39 -4.17 -6.73 7.88
CA ARG A 39 -2.96 -6.35 7.14
C ARG A 39 -2.41 -5.02 7.69
N ARG A 40 -1.13 -4.74 7.46
CA ARG A 40 -0.53 -3.46 7.87
C ARG A 40 -1.24 -2.28 7.20
N CYS A 41 -1.21 -1.14 7.89
CA CYS A 41 -1.93 0.06 7.51
C CYS A 41 -1.63 0.50 6.07
N SER A 42 -2.67 0.85 5.32
CA SER A 42 -2.61 1.50 4.00
C SER A 42 -4.01 1.98 3.60
N LEU A 43 -4.09 3.01 2.77
CA LEU A 43 -5.34 3.59 2.29
C LEU A 43 -5.33 3.75 0.77
N LEU A 44 -6.42 3.34 0.12
CA LEU A 44 -6.67 3.66 -1.29
C LEU A 44 -7.70 4.77 -1.38
N VAL A 45 -7.35 5.86 -2.06
CA VAL A 45 -8.24 6.98 -2.32
C VAL A 45 -8.55 7.04 -3.81
N GLU A 46 -9.83 7.09 -4.13
CA GLU A 46 -10.32 7.13 -5.50
C GLU A 46 -11.27 8.32 -5.66
N GLN A 47 -11.12 9.04 -6.76
CA GLN A 47 -11.95 10.18 -7.09
C GLN A 47 -12.42 10.10 -8.54
N TRP A 48 -13.70 10.39 -8.77
CA TRP A 48 -14.26 10.48 -10.11
C TRP A 48 -15.43 11.48 -10.13
N ASP A 49 -15.85 11.86 -11.33
CA ASP A 49 -17.07 12.65 -11.50
C ASP A 49 -18.29 11.75 -11.75
N LYS A 50 -18.66 11.54 -13.01
CA LYS A 50 -19.84 10.75 -13.40
C LYS A 50 -19.51 9.28 -13.65
N ASP A 51 -18.40 8.99 -14.32
CA ASP A 51 -17.98 7.64 -14.71
C ASP A 51 -16.95 7.10 -13.70
N PRO A 52 -17.27 6.04 -12.92
CA PRO A 52 -16.35 5.43 -11.98
C PRO A 52 -15.18 4.67 -12.63
N THR A 53 -15.22 4.44 -13.95
CA THR A 53 -14.10 3.82 -14.68
C THR A 53 -13.00 4.83 -15.00
N ALA A 54 -13.37 6.11 -15.17
CA ALA A 54 -12.48 7.24 -15.35
C ALA A 54 -12.21 7.94 -14.02
N LYS A 55 -11.43 7.28 -13.16
CA LYS A 55 -11.09 7.74 -11.81
C LYS A 55 -9.60 8.02 -11.65
N THR A 56 -9.29 9.00 -10.80
CA THR A 56 -7.96 9.17 -10.21
C THR A 56 -7.81 8.25 -9.01
N VAL A 57 -6.68 7.57 -8.89
CA VAL A 57 -6.38 6.59 -7.85
C VAL A 57 -5.06 6.94 -7.15
N VAL A 58 -5.12 7.19 -5.85
CA VAL A 58 -3.95 7.48 -5.02
C VAL A 58 -3.83 6.42 -3.93
N LEU A 59 -2.64 5.86 -3.78
CA LEU A 59 -2.31 4.95 -2.68
C LEU A 59 -1.57 5.73 -1.59
N VAL A 60 -1.90 5.48 -0.33
CA VAL A 60 -1.14 5.95 0.82
C VAL A 60 -0.38 4.76 1.40
N ASP A 61 0.94 4.86 1.38
CA ASP A 61 1.92 3.85 1.79
C ASP A 61 1.91 2.54 0.97
N THR A 62 3.10 2.05 0.62
CA THR A 62 3.32 0.75 -0.05
C THR A 62 3.71 -0.29 0.98
N SER A 63 2.73 -0.73 1.74
CA SER A 63 2.88 -1.80 2.72
C SER A 63 3.38 -3.11 2.04
N PRO A 64 4.22 -3.97 2.65
CA PRO A 64 4.39 -5.36 2.24
C PRO A 64 3.14 -6.20 1.94
N ASP A 65 1.96 -5.80 2.39
CA ASP A 65 0.70 -6.46 2.00
C ASP A 65 0.08 -5.86 0.72
N MET A 66 0.70 -4.83 0.13
CA MET A 66 0.13 -4.00 -0.95
C MET A 66 -0.35 -4.85 -2.13
N ARG A 67 0.42 -5.84 -2.56
CA ARG A 67 0.01 -6.72 -3.66
C ARG A 67 -1.36 -7.37 -3.39
N GLU A 68 -1.52 -8.00 -2.23
CA GLU A 68 -2.78 -8.64 -1.84
C GLU A 68 -3.88 -7.61 -1.57
N GLN A 69 -3.53 -6.45 -0.99
CA GLN A 69 -4.46 -5.34 -0.75
C GLN A 69 -5.07 -4.81 -2.06
N LEU A 70 -4.24 -4.61 -3.09
CA LEU A 70 -4.69 -4.10 -4.39
C LEU A 70 -5.43 -5.16 -5.21
N ILE A 71 -5.06 -6.45 -5.09
CA ILE A 71 -5.81 -7.56 -5.68
C ILE A 71 -7.25 -7.59 -5.13
N ASP A 72 -7.40 -7.53 -3.80
CA ASP A 72 -8.73 -7.52 -3.16
C ASP A 72 -9.54 -6.27 -3.52
N ALA A 73 -8.86 -5.12 -3.62
CA ALA A 73 -9.47 -3.87 -4.09
C ALA A 73 -9.69 -3.83 -5.62
N LYS A 74 -9.33 -4.89 -6.36
CA LYS A 74 -9.43 -5.00 -7.83
C LYS A 74 -8.81 -3.80 -8.55
N THR A 75 -7.66 -3.35 -8.07
CA THR A 75 -6.99 -2.14 -8.56
C THR A 75 -5.66 -2.52 -9.19
N GLY A 76 -5.56 -2.31 -10.51
CA GLY A 76 -4.37 -2.64 -11.32
C GLY A 76 -3.47 -1.45 -11.66
N TRP A 77 -3.79 -0.25 -11.16
CA TRP A 77 -2.98 0.96 -11.36
C TRP A 77 -3.16 1.94 -10.21
N VAL A 78 -2.21 2.86 -10.10
CA VAL A 78 -2.34 4.07 -9.29
C VAL A 78 -1.79 5.25 -10.11
N ASP A 79 -2.38 6.42 -9.94
CA ASP A 79 -1.86 7.67 -10.50
C ASP A 79 -0.75 8.24 -9.62
N GLY A 80 -0.79 7.91 -8.33
CA GLY A 80 0.18 8.39 -7.37
C GLY A 80 0.28 7.58 -6.09
N VAL A 81 1.43 7.70 -5.42
CA VAL A 81 1.68 7.14 -4.09
C VAL A 81 2.11 8.26 -3.15
N LEU A 82 1.44 8.39 -2.02
CA LEU A 82 1.86 9.23 -0.90
C LEU A 82 2.50 8.36 0.18
N PHE A 83 3.74 8.62 0.54
CA PHE A 83 4.38 7.99 1.70
C PHE A 83 4.23 8.88 2.93
N THR A 84 3.81 8.29 4.04
CA THR A 84 3.67 8.99 5.32
C THR A 84 5.01 9.10 6.05
N HIS A 85 5.80 8.03 6.05
CA HIS A 85 7.15 7.94 6.61
C HIS A 85 7.88 6.68 6.10
N ASP A 86 9.14 6.52 6.46
CA ASP A 86 10.05 5.50 5.89
C ASP A 86 10.07 4.14 6.61
N HIS A 87 9.19 3.90 7.59
CA HIS A 87 9.17 2.63 8.30
C HIS A 87 8.80 1.45 7.40
N ALA A 88 9.32 0.28 7.75
CA ALA A 88 9.19 -0.95 6.97
C ALA A 88 7.74 -1.32 6.64
N ASP A 89 6.83 -1.11 7.58
CA ASP A 89 5.42 -1.39 7.41
C ASP A 89 4.73 -0.52 6.36
N GLN A 90 5.29 0.65 6.08
CA GLN A 90 4.75 1.61 5.11
C GLN A 90 5.41 1.58 3.73
N CYS A 91 6.63 1.02 3.60
CA CYS A 91 7.38 1.16 2.36
C CYS A 91 7.93 -0.14 1.74
N HIS A 92 8.02 -1.24 2.48
CA HIS A 92 8.70 -2.45 1.97
C HIS A 92 7.92 -3.22 0.88
N GLY A 93 6.74 -2.75 0.46
CA GLY A 93 6.01 -3.24 -0.72
C GLY A 93 6.35 -2.47 -2.01
N ILE A 94 7.25 -1.50 -1.97
CA ILE A 94 7.51 -0.57 -3.09
C ILE A 94 7.89 -1.26 -4.41
N ASP A 95 8.53 -2.43 -4.37
CA ASP A 95 8.93 -3.17 -5.59
C ASP A 95 7.72 -3.60 -6.44
N ASP A 96 6.58 -3.89 -5.80
CA ASP A 96 5.35 -4.29 -6.49
C ASP A 96 4.72 -3.14 -7.31
N LEU A 97 5.14 -1.88 -7.09
CA LEU A 97 4.74 -0.75 -7.96
C LEU A 97 5.18 -0.96 -9.42
N ARG A 98 6.21 -1.78 -9.67
CA ARG A 98 6.67 -2.14 -11.01
C ARG A 98 5.53 -2.67 -11.88
N MET A 99 4.69 -3.54 -11.32
CA MET A 99 3.55 -4.10 -12.06
C MET A 99 2.51 -3.04 -12.42
N LEU A 100 2.25 -2.09 -11.52
CA LEU A 100 1.34 -0.97 -11.79
C LEU A 100 1.89 -0.04 -12.87
N ALA A 101 3.20 0.22 -12.85
CA ALA A 101 3.89 1.01 -13.87
C ALA A 101 3.82 0.34 -15.25
N ILE A 102 4.03 -0.98 -15.32
CA ILE A 102 3.90 -1.78 -16.55
C ILE A 102 2.46 -1.72 -17.09
N ASN A 103 1.46 -1.90 -16.23
CA ASN A 103 0.05 -1.90 -16.62
C ASN A 103 -0.38 -0.58 -17.28
N LYS A 104 0.15 0.56 -16.83
CA LYS A 104 -0.13 1.89 -17.40
C LYS A 104 0.94 2.41 -18.36
N ARG A 105 2.03 1.66 -18.55
CA ARG A 105 3.22 2.09 -19.34
C ARG A 105 3.70 3.48 -18.94
N ARG A 106 3.68 3.78 -17.64
CA ARG A 106 4.06 5.07 -17.06
C ARG A 106 4.68 4.83 -15.69
N ARG A 107 5.70 5.61 -15.32
CA ARG A 107 6.21 5.62 -13.93
C ARG A 107 5.09 6.07 -12.98
N VAL A 108 5.12 5.52 -11.78
CA VAL A 108 4.23 5.94 -10.69
C VAL A 108 4.86 7.13 -9.99
N ASP A 109 4.13 8.24 -9.93
CA ASP A 109 4.58 9.43 -9.20
C ASP A 109 4.51 9.15 -7.70
N CYS A 110 5.55 9.54 -6.97
CA CYS A 110 5.67 9.31 -5.53
C CYS A 110 5.89 10.64 -4.81
N TRP A 111 5.12 10.90 -3.76
CA TRP A 111 5.22 12.07 -2.90
C TRP A 111 5.58 11.65 -1.49
N MET A 112 6.51 12.37 -0.88
CA MET A 112 7.04 12.10 0.45
C MET A 112 7.80 13.34 0.95
N ASP A 113 8.07 13.42 2.25
CA ASP A 113 8.95 14.44 2.80
C ASP A 113 10.44 14.11 2.53
N LEU A 114 11.32 15.07 2.82
CA LEU A 114 12.75 14.92 2.56
C LEU A 114 13.39 13.75 3.34
N PRO A 115 13.16 13.59 4.67
CA PRO A 115 13.70 12.43 5.40
C PRO A 115 13.28 11.09 4.79
N THR A 116 12.00 10.95 4.43
CA THR A 116 11.49 9.72 3.81
C THR A 116 12.14 9.46 2.45
N GLN A 117 12.33 10.52 1.66
CA GLN A 117 12.98 10.45 0.36
C GLN A 117 14.42 9.96 0.46
N GLU A 118 15.22 10.53 1.37
CA GLU A 118 16.62 10.16 1.56
C GLU A 118 16.75 8.67 1.91
N THR A 119 15.94 8.17 2.84
CA THR A 119 15.94 6.75 3.20
C THR A 119 15.48 5.86 2.04
N LEU A 120 14.41 6.22 1.33
CA LEU A 120 13.91 5.40 0.22
C LEU A 120 14.87 5.36 -0.97
N LEU A 121 15.52 6.47 -1.31
CA LEU A 121 16.56 6.50 -2.35
C LEU A 121 17.78 5.66 -1.96
N SER A 122 18.10 5.56 -0.68
CA SER A 122 19.20 4.73 -0.18
C SER A 122 18.85 3.23 -0.24
N ARG A 123 17.69 2.83 0.30
CA ARG A 123 17.28 1.41 0.38
C ARG A 123 16.80 0.82 -0.94
N PHE A 124 16.09 1.61 -1.74
CA PHE A 124 15.39 1.18 -2.95
C PHE A 124 15.83 1.99 -4.17
N GLY A 125 17.09 2.44 -4.22
CA GLY A 125 17.59 3.33 -5.27
C GLY A 125 17.36 2.82 -6.70
N TYR A 126 17.30 1.50 -6.88
CA TYR A 126 16.98 0.86 -8.17
C TYR A 126 15.55 1.19 -8.64
N CYS A 127 14.56 1.28 -7.75
CA CYS A 127 13.17 1.65 -8.09
C CYS A 127 13.07 3.06 -8.68
N PHE A 128 13.97 3.97 -8.31
CA PHE A 128 13.93 5.37 -8.73
C PHE A 128 14.80 5.64 -9.96
N ARG A 129 15.97 5.00 -10.07
CA ARG A 129 16.97 5.31 -11.11
C ARG A 129 16.80 4.47 -12.37
N GLU A 130 16.36 3.23 -12.24
CA GLU A 130 16.28 2.30 -13.36
C GLU A 130 14.97 2.46 -14.13
N LYS A 131 14.96 2.03 -15.40
CA LYS A 131 13.71 1.97 -16.18
C LYS A 131 12.88 0.79 -15.68
N PRO A 132 11.53 0.93 -15.59
CA PRO A 132 10.64 -0.17 -15.22
C PRO A 132 10.81 -1.41 -16.13
#